data_AF-A0A2A2TP10-F1
#
_entry.id   AF-A0A2A2TP10-F1
#
_cell.length_a   1.000
_cell.length_b   1.000
_cell.length_c   1.000
_cell.angle_alpha   90.00
_cell.angle_beta   90.00
_cell.angle_gamma   90.00
#
_symmetry.space_group_name_H-M   'P 1'
#
loop_
_entity.id
_entity.type
_entity.pdbx_description
1 polymer ?
#
loop_
_entity_poly.entity_id
_entity_poly.type
_entity_poly.pdbx_seq_one_letter_code
_entity_poly.pdbx_strand_id
1 'polypeptide(L)'
;MSDFKQQLPQMNYFKEEDILHLLISEEPESASIEISPNVTAELNADGELIGVEILNASNYIRDYILESVQGKLLNLVRSEV
;
A
#
# COMPACT_ATOMS: atom_id res chain seq x y z
N MET A 1 -13.62 23.33 -17.63
CA MET A 1 -12.88 22.37 -18.50
C MET A 1 -11.61 22.00 -17.76
N SER A 2 -11.63 20.83 -17.13
CA SER A 2 -10.46 20.05 -16.75
C SER A 2 -11.03 18.75 -16.19
N ASP A 3 -11.14 17.75 -17.08
CA ASP A 3 -11.45 16.38 -16.73
C ASP A 3 -10.41 15.90 -15.71
N PHE A 4 -10.73 15.97 -14.42
CA PHE A 4 -10.04 15.21 -13.38
C PHE A 4 -10.36 13.73 -13.63
N LYS A 5 -9.69 13.12 -14.62
CA LYS A 5 -9.48 11.68 -14.59
C LYS A 5 -8.68 11.43 -13.33
N GLN A 6 -9.33 10.96 -12.27
CA GLN A 6 -8.63 10.35 -11.16
C GLN A 6 -7.79 9.21 -11.75
N GLN A 7 -6.50 9.45 -11.97
CA GLN A 7 -5.56 8.41 -12.27
C GLN A 7 -5.60 7.48 -11.05
N LEU A 8 -6.03 6.23 -11.27
CA LEU A 8 -5.97 5.23 -10.23
C LEU A 8 -4.51 5.10 -9.78
N PRO A 9 -4.24 4.98 -8.48
CA PRO A 9 -2.88 4.81 -8.00
C PRO A 9 -2.22 3.63 -8.72
N GLN A 10 -1.01 3.86 -9.23
CA GLN A 10 -0.26 2.83 -9.94
C GLN A 10 0.49 1.99 -8.92
N MET A 11 0.49 0.68 -9.10
CA MET A 11 1.17 -0.25 -8.20
C MET A 11 2.25 -1.00 -8.95
N ASN A 12 3.50 -0.83 -8.53
CA ASN A 12 4.68 -1.46 -9.12
C ASN A 12 5.31 -2.39 -8.10
N TYR A 13 5.54 -3.64 -8.49
CA TYR A 13 6.25 -4.61 -7.66
C TYR A 13 7.65 -4.85 -8.24
N PHE A 14 8.66 -4.45 -7.49
CA PHE A 14 10.07 -4.64 -7.80
C PHE A 14 10.53 -5.96 -7.19
N LYS A 15 10.54 -6.99 -8.03
CA LYS A 15 10.67 -8.39 -7.59
C LYS A 15 12.03 -8.71 -6.96
N GLU A 16 13.11 -8.15 -7.49
CA GLU A 16 14.47 -8.48 -7.02
C GLU A 16 14.75 -7.87 -5.64
N GLU A 17 14.14 -6.73 -5.36
CA GLU A 17 14.24 -5.97 -4.12
C GLU A 17 13.16 -6.38 -3.09
N ASP A 18 12.13 -7.10 -3.53
CA ASP A 18 10.92 -7.42 -2.77
C ASP A 18 10.22 -6.17 -2.21
N ILE A 19 10.02 -5.18 -3.10
CA ILE A 19 9.41 -3.89 -2.78
C ILE A 19 8.13 -3.69 -3.59
N LEU A 20 7.07 -3.24 -2.92
CA LEU A 20 5.84 -2.76 -3.55
C LEU A 20 5.77 -1.25 -3.41
N HIS A 21 5.69 -0.55 -4.55
CA HIS A 21 5.49 0.89 -4.61
C HIS A 21 4.09 1.21 -5.11
N LEU A 22 3.37 2.00 -4.34
CA LEU A 22 2.06 2.53 -4.69
C LEU A 22 2.20 4.03 -4.97
N LEU A 23 2.19 4.40 -6.25
CA LEU A 23 2.26 5.77 -6.72
C LEU A 23 0.88 6.43 -6.69
N ILE A 24 0.75 7.54 -5.96
CA ILE A 24 -0.48 8.32 -5.82
C ILE A 24 -0.40 9.62 -6.64
N SER A 25 0.76 10.28 -6.67
CA SER A 25 1.05 11.48 -7.49
C SER A 25 2.42 11.35 -8.15
N GLU A 26 2.59 11.93 -9.33
CA GLU A 26 3.88 11.99 -10.05
C GLU A 26 4.77 13.17 -9.60
N GLU A 27 4.36 13.90 -8.57
CA GLU A 27 5.15 14.98 -7.99
C GLU A 27 6.47 14.47 -7.41
N PRO A 28 7.52 15.31 -7.35
CA PRO A 28 8.80 14.91 -6.78
C PRO A 28 8.70 14.62 -5.27
N GLU A 29 9.30 13.52 -4.86
CA GLU A 29 9.51 13.21 -3.44
C GLU A 29 10.49 14.21 -2.83
N SER A 30 10.12 14.74 -1.66
CA SER A 30 10.97 15.60 -0.85
C SER A 30 11.27 15.02 0.53
N ALA A 31 10.45 14.08 1.01
CA ALA A 31 10.62 13.46 2.32
C ALA A 31 9.90 12.11 2.37
N SER A 32 10.28 11.28 3.34
CA SER A 32 9.62 10.02 3.62
C SER A 32 9.52 9.76 5.13
N ILE A 33 8.46 9.08 5.54
CA ILE A 33 8.16 8.78 6.94
C ILE A 33 7.72 7.33 7.06
N GLU A 34 8.40 6.55 7.90
CA GLU A 34 7.97 5.18 8.24
C GLU A 34 6.71 5.24 9.12
N ILE A 35 5.60 4.73 8.59
CA ILE A 35 4.29 4.74 9.26
C ILE A 35 4.01 3.43 10.01
N SER A 36 4.68 2.35 9.60
CA SER A 36 4.72 1.07 10.31
C SER A 36 5.97 0.31 9.87
N PRO A 37 6.40 -0.74 10.58
CA PRO A 37 7.62 -1.47 10.22
C PRO A 37 7.62 -1.90 8.75
N ASN A 38 8.61 -1.43 8.00
CA ASN A 38 8.78 -1.69 6.56
C ASN A 38 7.73 -1.02 5.64
N VAL A 39 6.94 -0.07 6.14
CA VAL A 39 5.99 0.70 5.33
C VAL A 39 6.26 2.19 5.48
N THR A 40 6.53 2.84 4.36
CA THR A 40 6.94 4.23 4.29
C THR A 40 5.94 5.04 3.48
N ALA A 41 5.52 6.19 4.02
CA ALA A 41 4.80 7.21 3.28
C ALA A 41 5.80 8.17 2.62
N GLU A 42 5.64 8.40 1.33
CA GLU A 42 6.44 9.36 0.54
C GLU A 42 5.66 10.68 0.40
N LEU A 43 6.34 11.79 0.65
CA LEU A 43 5.74 13.12 0.70
C LEU A 43 6.40 14.09 -0.28
N ASN A 44 5.61 14.99 -0.87
CA ASN A 44 6.12 16.13 -1.62
C ASN A 44 6.64 17.23 -0.67
N ALA A 45 7.13 18.33 -1.25
CA ALA A 45 7.67 19.46 -0.50
C ALA A 45 6.63 20.18 0.40
N ASP A 46 5.35 20.05 0.08
CA ASP A 46 4.23 20.60 0.87
C ASP A 46 3.75 19.63 1.97
N GLY A 47 4.37 18.45 2.07
CA GLY A 47 4.02 17.41 3.05
C GLY A 47 2.81 16.57 2.66
N GLU A 48 2.38 16.63 1.40
CA GLU A 48 1.27 15.85 0.88
C GLU A 48 1.74 14.45 0.44
N LEU A 49 0.88 13.44 0.65
CA LEU A 49 1.17 12.06 0.32
C LEU A 49 1.17 11.84 -1.19
N ILE A 50 2.30 11.37 -1.72
CA ILE A 50 2.49 11.10 -3.15
C ILE A 50 2.77 9.63 -3.45
N GLY A 51 3.15 8.84 -2.45
CA GLY A 51 3.44 7.43 -2.62
C GLY A 51 3.48 6.65 -1.31
N VAL A 52 3.44 5.33 -1.43
CA VAL A 52 3.69 4.40 -0.33
C VAL A 52 4.64 3.31 -0.79
N GLU A 53 5.68 3.06 -0.01
CA GLU A 53 6.63 1.97 -0.22
C GLU A 53 6.46 0.90 0.85
N ILE A 54 6.41 -0.37 0.44
CA ILE A 54 6.37 -1.53 1.33
C ILE A 54 7.58 -2.41 1.02
N LEU A 55 8.50 -2.55 1.98
CA LEU A 55 9.62 -3.49 1.91
C LEU A 55 9.18 -4.88 2.39
N ASN A 56 9.90 -5.92 1.95
CA ASN A 56 9.51 -7.32 2.20
C ASN A 56 8.05 -7.58 1.79
N ALA A 57 7.63 -6.97 0.68
CA ALA A 57 6.23 -6.88 0.28
C ALA A 57 5.57 -8.25 0.09
N SER A 58 6.33 -9.24 -0.38
CA SER A 58 5.86 -10.61 -0.53
C SER A 58 5.34 -11.20 0.80
N ASN A 59 6.06 -10.99 1.90
CA ASN A 59 5.67 -11.44 3.22
C ASN A 59 4.49 -10.62 3.74
N TYR A 60 4.56 -9.29 3.63
CA TYR A 60 3.51 -8.39 4.09
C TYR A 60 2.15 -8.73 3.46
N ILE A 61 2.10 -8.86 2.13
CA ILE A 61 0.86 -9.15 1.40
C ILE A 61 0.36 -10.57 1.70
N ARG A 62 1.26 -11.57 1.76
CA ARG A 62 0.89 -12.93 2.13
C ARG A 62 0.21 -12.95 3.50
N ASP A 63 0.85 -12.35 4.50
CA ASP A 63 0.39 -12.40 5.88
C ASP A 63 -0.94 -11.64 6.02
N TYR A 64 -1.05 -10.45 5.44
CA TYR A 64 -2.29 -9.68 5.40
C TYR A 64 -3.45 -10.45 4.75
N ILE A 65 -3.22 -11.11 3.61
CA ILE A 65 -4.25 -11.92 2.94
C ILE A 65 -4.66 -13.09 3.84
N LEU A 66 -3.70 -13.85 4.37
CA LEU A 66 -3.99 -15.01 5.20
C LEU A 66 -4.78 -14.64 6.46
N GLU A 67 -4.38 -13.58 7.15
CA GLU A 67 -5.09 -13.06 8.33
C GLU A 67 -6.51 -12.62 7.98
N SER A 68 -6.68 -11.89 6.87
CA SER A 68 -8.01 -11.44 6.43
C SER A 68 -8.95 -12.59 6.07
N VAL A 69 -8.42 -13.64 5.42
CA VAL A 69 -9.16 -14.84 5.05
C VAL A 69 -9.56 -15.62 6.30
N GLN A 70 -8.63 -15.81 7.24
CA GLN A 70 -8.93 -16.47 8.52
C GLN A 70 -10.03 -15.74 9.28
N GLY A 71 -9.95 -14.40 9.38
CA GLY A 71 -10.99 -13.58 10.01
C GLY A 71 -12.37 -13.75 9.37
N LYS A 72 -12.43 -13.77 8.03
CA LYS A 72 -13.69 -14.00 7.29
C LYS A 72 -14.25 -15.40 7.53
N LEU A 73 -13.41 -16.43 7.48
CA LEU A 73 -13.83 -17.82 7.72
C LEU A 73 -14.36 -18.01 9.14
N LEU A 74 -13.71 -17.41 10.15
CA LEU A 74 -14.19 -17.45 11.54
C LEU A 74 -15.57 -16.80 11.68
N ASN A 75 -15.82 -15.68 10.99
CA ASN A 75 -17.13 -15.02 11.01
C ASN A 75 -18.23 -15.85 10.33
N LEU A 76 -17.90 -16.56 9.24
CA LEU A 76 -18.83 -17.47 8.57
C LEU A 76 -19.23 -18.63 9.49
N VAL A 77 -18.25 -19.29 10.12
CA VAL A 77 -18.50 -20.39 11.06
C VAL A 77 -19.36 -19.93 12.25
N ARG A 78 -19.16 -18.70 12.74
CA ARG A 78 -19.98 -18.13 13.83
C ARG A 78 -21.40 -17.77 13.42
N SER A 79 -21.66 -17.55 12.13
CA SER A 79 -23.00 -17.22 11.63
C SER A 79 -23.87 -18.45 11.32
N GLU A 80 -23.27 -19.65 11.28
CA GLU A 80 -23.97 -20.92 11.03
C GLU A 80 -24.31 -21.70 12.31
N VAL A 81 -23.98 -21.16 13.49
CA VAL A 81 -24.30 -21.71 14.82
C VAL A 81 -25.26 -20.77 15.54
#